data_AF-A0A7J4FWU6-F1
#
_entry.id   AF-A0A7J4FWU6-F1
#
_cell.length_a   1.000
_cell.length_b   1.000
_cell.length_c   1.000
_cell.angle_alpha   90.00
_cell.angle_beta   90.00
_cell.angle_gamma   90.00
#
_symmetry.space_group_name_H-M   'P 1'
#
loop_
_entity.id
_entity.type
_entity.pdbx_description
1 polymer ?
#
loop_
_entity_poly.entity_id
_entity_poly.type
_entity_poly.pdbx_seq_one_letter_code
_entity_poly.pdbx_strand_id
1 'polypeptide(L)'
;MAVKSEKTKTKSKVNKKAEKSKAECGDINCPIHGTLPTRGIVLDGTVVSDKMDKTVIVERNYRIKEKKFERYRSARSRIPAHNPPC
;
A
#
# COMPACT_ATOMS: atom_id res chain seq x y z
N MET A 1 37.58 0.21 -10.63
CA MET A 1 37.18 -0.86 -11.58
C MET A 1 35.68 -0.80 -11.77
N ALA A 2 35.27 -0.55 -13.02
CA ALA A 2 33.93 -0.63 -13.60
C ALA A 2 32.76 0.06 -12.87
N VAL A 3 32.56 1.32 -13.22
CA VAL A 3 31.23 1.97 -13.32
C VAL A 3 30.44 1.30 -14.46
N LYS A 4 29.13 1.07 -14.25
CA LYS A 4 28.06 0.98 -15.28
C LYS A 4 26.71 1.03 -14.55
N SER A 5 26.16 2.21 -14.26
CA SER A 5 25.26 3.01 -15.12
C SER A 5 23.90 2.34 -15.43
N GLU A 6 22.86 2.88 -14.79
CA GLU A 6 21.58 3.36 -15.36
C GLU A 6 20.72 2.45 -16.25
N LYS A 7 19.49 2.17 -15.77
CA LYS A 7 18.23 2.30 -16.54
C LYS A 7 17.13 2.81 -15.59
N THR A 8 16.81 4.10 -15.59
CA THR A 8 15.70 4.75 -16.32
C THR A 8 14.32 4.11 -16.14
N LYS A 9 13.49 4.79 -15.33
CA LYS A 9 12.03 4.97 -15.39
C LYS A 9 11.24 3.92 -16.21
N THR A 10 10.60 2.97 -15.52
CA THR A 10 9.40 2.31 -16.02
C THR A 10 8.18 2.78 -15.23
N LYS A 11 7.28 3.50 -15.91
CA LYS A 11 5.89 3.67 -15.48
C LYS A 11 5.29 2.29 -15.31
N SER A 12 5.29 1.77 -14.10
CA SER A 12 4.68 0.47 -13.82
C SER A 12 3.19 0.71 -13.59
N LYS A 13 2.42 0.67 -14.68
CA LYS A 13 0.96 0.55 -14.64
C LYS A 13 0.65 -0.87 -14.14
N VAL A 14 0.62 -1.04 -12.82
CA VAL A 14 0.45 -2.36 -12.20
C VAL A 14 -1.05 -2.62 -11.97
N ASN A 15 -1.67 -3.32 -12.91
CA ASN A 15 -2.81 -4.19 -12.60
C ASN A 15 -2.22 -5.48 -12.00
N LYS A 16 -1.97 -5.52 -10.68
CA LYS A 16 -1.56 -6.76 -10.01
C LYS A 16 -2.83 -7.54 -9.66
N LYS A 17 -3.19 -8.51 -10.50
CA LYS A 17 -3.92 -9.69 -10.01
C LYS A 17 -2.95 -10.43 -9.10
N ALA A 18 -3.14 -10.30 -7.78
CA ALA A 18 -2.40 -11.06 -6.80
C ALA A 18 -2.66 -12.56 -7.02
N GLU A 19 -1.61 -13.37 -6.97
CA GLU A 19 -1.68 -14.81 -7.12
C GLU A 19 -2.52 -15.40 -5.99
N LYS A 20 -3.46 -16.27 -6.37
CA LYS A 20 -4.63 -16.70 -5.57
C LYS A 20 -4.22 -17.28 -4.21
N SER A 21 -4.79 -16.73 -3.13
CA SER A 21 -4.66 -17.30 -1.79
C SER A 21 -5.45 -18.61 -1.67
N LYS A 22 -5.00 -19.50 -0.78
CA LYS A 22 -5.47 -20.90 -0.65
C LYS A 22 -6.74 -21.05 0.20
N ALA A 23 -7.21 -19.97 0.83
CA ALA A 23 -8.32 -19.99 1.76
C ALA A 23 -9.55 -19.30 1.14
N GLU A 24 -10.64 -20.05 1.02
CA GLU A 24 -11.93 -19.51 0.58
C GLU A 24 -12.51 -18.62 1.70
N CYS A 25 -12.82 -17.38 1.36
CA CYS A 25 -13.45 -16.43 2.27
C CYS A 25 -14.85 -16.09 1.78
N GLY A 26 -15.83 -16.12 2.69
CA GLY A 26 -17.23 -15.77 2.44
C GLY A 26 -17.57 -14.27 2.55
N ASP A 27 -16.57 -13.39 2.72
CA ASP A 27 -16.82 -11.96 2.86
C ASP A 27 -17.05 -11.29 1.49
N ILE A 28 -18.20 -10.64 1.34
CA ILE A 28 -18.62 -9.91 0.12
C ILE A 28 -17.62 -8.78 -0.23
N ASN A 29 -17.01 -8.18 0.79
CA ASN A 29 -16.08 -7.06 0.65
C ASN A 29 -14.63 -7.48 0.32
N CYS A 30 -14.37 -8.77 0.08
CA CYS A 30 -13.07 -9.23 -0.33
C CYS A 30 -12.71 -8.75 -1.74
N PRO A 31 -11.48 -8.24 -1.97
CA PRO A 31 -11.02 -7.89 -3.31
C PRO A 31 -10.69 -9.11 -4.20
N ILE A 32 -10.52 -10.31 -3.60
CA ILE A 32 -10.12 -11.53 -4.32
C ILE A 32 -11.33 -12.45 -4.59
N HIS A 33 -12.10 -12.77 -3.55
CA HIS A 33 -13.24 -13.70 -3.61
C HIS A 33 -14.60 -13.00 -3.70
N GLY A 34 -14.66 -11.72 -3.32
CA GLY A 34 -15.88 -10.94 -3.27
C GLY A 34 -16.19 -10.24 -4.59
N THR A 35 -17.19 -9.37 -4.54
CA THR A 35 -17.64 -8.57 -5.68
C THR A 35 -16.97 -7.20 -5.74
N LEU A 36 -16.09 -6.88 -4.79
CA LEU A 36 -15.48 -5.55 -4.66
C LEU A 36 -14.36 -5.33 -5.70
N PRO A 37 -14.50 -4.38 -6.65
CA PRO A 37 -13.48 -4.13 -7.65
C PRO A 37 -12.33 -3.28 -7.09
N THR A 38 -11.10 -3.80 -7.14
CA THR A 38 -9.90 -3.00 -6.82
C THR A 38 -9.57 -2.04 -7.96
N ARG A 39 -9.56 -0.73 -7.70
CA ARG A 39 -9.25 0.33 -8.67
C ARG A 39 -8.41 1.42 -8.02
N GLY A 40 -7.60 2.11 -8.82
CA GLY A 40 -6.86 3.29 -8.37
C GLY A 40 -5.38 3.02 -8.06
N ILE A 41 -4.85 3.75 -7.07
CA ILE A 41 -3.43 3.75 -6.72
C ILE A 41 -3.16 2.68 -5.65
N VAL A 42 -2.11 1.88 -5.85
CA VAL A 42 -1.60 0.94 -4.84
C VAL A 42 -0.57 1.67 -3.97
N LEU A 43 -0.75 1.58 -2.66
CA LEU A 43 0.13 2.22 -1.67
C LEU A 43 0.71 1.14 -0.76
N ASP A 44 2.03 1.17 -0.59
CA ASP A 44 2.73 0.34 0.38
C ASP A 44 2.90 1.11 1.70
N GLY A 45 2.74 0.43 2.82
CA GLY A 45 2.84 1.01 4.15
C GLY A 45 3.05 -0.04 5.23
N THR A 46 3.31 0.41 6.45
CA THR A 46 3.52 -0.45 7.62
C THR A 46 2.25 -0.55 8.44
N VAL A 47 1.91 -1.76 8.87
CA VAL A 47 0.77 -2.00 9.76
C VAL A 47 1.11 -1.50 11.17
N VAL A 48 0.23 -0.68 11.77
CA VAL A 48 0.44 -0.11 13.11
C VAL A 48 -0.53 -0.69 14.13
N SER A 49 -1.75 -1.04 13.73
CA SER A 49 -2.70 -1.63 14.66
C SER A 49 -3.77 -2.46 13.97
N ASP A 50 -4.01 -3.63 14.56
CA ASP A 50 -4.95 -4.66 14.09
C ASP A 50 -6.00 -4.97 15.16
N LYS A 51 -6.35 -3.97 15.98
CA LYS A 51 -7.24 -4.17 17.15
C LYS A 51 -8.71 -4.28 16.77
N MET A 52 -9.09 -3.82 15.58
CA MET A 52 -10.47 -3.82 15.13
C MET A 52 -10.72 -5.02 14.23
N ASP A 53 -11.89 -5.63 14.36
CA ASP A 53 -12.28 -6.74 13.49
C ASP A 53 -12.32 -6.30 12.02
N LYS A 54 -11.71 -7.12 11.16
CA LYS A 54 -11.67 -6.95 9.69
C LYS A 54 -11.09 -5.62 9.17
N THR A 55 -10.43 -4.84 10.02
CA THR A 55 -9.86 -3.53 9.65
C THR A 55 -8.47 -3.34 10.25
N VAL A 56 -7.54 -2.90 9.40
CA VAL A 56 -6.14 -2.67 9.77
C VAL A 56 -5.79 -1.20 9.52
N ILE A 57 -5.03 -0.61 10.43
CA ILE A 57 -4.50 0.75 10.24
C ILE A 57 -3.11 0.66 9.63
N VAL A 58 -3.00 1.11 8.38
CA VAL A 58 -1.74 1.19 7.64
C VAL A 58 -1.19 2.62 7.77
N GLU A 59 0.06 2.72 8.20
CA GLU A 59 0.78 3.99 8.29
C GLU A 59 1.77 4.13 7.14
N ARG A 60 1.77 5.31 6.52
CA ARG A 60 2.74 5.72 5.52
C ARG A 60 3.57 6.87 6.05
N ASN A 61 4.88 6.67 6.04
CA ASN A 61 5.87 7.67 6.41
C ASN A 61 6.37 8.40 5.16
N TYR A 62 6.30 9.74 5.16
CA TYR A 62 6.86 10.56 4.09
C TYR A 62 7.47 11.85 4.65
N ARG A 63 8.37 12.45 3.88
CA ARG A 63 9.06 13.68 4.27
C ARG A 63 8.53 14.85 3.47
N ILE A 64 8.14 15.92 4.15
CA ILE A 64 7.69 17.16 3.53
C ILE A 64 8.81 18.18 3.59
N LYS A 65 9.19 18.76 2.45
CA LYS A 65 10.20 19.83 2.39
C LYS A 65 9.57 21.16 2.82
N GLU A 66 10.12 21.79 3.84
CA GLU A 66 9.76 23.14 4.26
C GLU A 66 10.61 24.15 3.48
N LYS A 67 9.96 24.92 2.60
CA LYS A 67 10.65 25.83 1.68
C LYS A 67 11.45 26.91 2.41
N LYS A 68 10.94 27.44 3.53
CA LYS A 68 11.59 28.53 4.28
C LYS A 68 12.90 28.10 4.96
N PHE A 69 12.95 26.88 5.47
CA PHE A 69 14.07 26.39 6.28
C PHE A 69 14.97 25.41 5.54
N GLU A 70 14.62 25.05 4.30
CA GLU A 70 15.28 24.02 3.48
C GLU A 70 15.43 22.66 4.17
N ARG A 71 14.61 22.41 5.21
CA ARG A 71 14.60 21.18 6.00
C ARG A 71 13.45 20.27 5.60
N TYR A 72 13.52 19.02 6.01
CA TYR A 72 12.45 18.06 5.86
C TYR A 72 11.80 17.79 7.21
N ARG A 73 10.47 17.94 7.29
CA ARG A 73 9.69 17.42 8.42
C ARG A 73 9.19 16.01 8.11
N SER A 74 9.23 15.15 9.12
CA SER A 74 8.63 13.82 9.06
C SER A 74 7.12 13.94 9.22
N ALA A 75 6.38 13.40 8.25
CA ALA A 75 4.92 13.34 8.27
C ALA A 75 4.46 11.88 8.19
N ARG A 76 3.33 11.61 8.85
CA ARG A 76 2.74 10.27 8.95
C ARG A 76 1.27 10.38 8.59
N SER A 77 0.82 9.53 7.66
CA SER A 77 -0.59 9.40 7.32
C SER A 77 -1.07 8.00 7.69
N ARG A 78 -2.20 7.92 8.39
CA ARG A 78 -2.85 6.66 8.76
C ARG A 78 -4.07 6.46 7.87
N ILE A 79 -4.14 5.29 7.24
CA ILE A 79 -5.19 4.91 6.32
C ILE A 79 -5.83 3.64 6.86
N PRO A 80 -7.14 3.62 7.16
CA PRO A 80 -7.84 2.39 7.48
C PRO A 80 -7.99 1.56 6.20
N ALA A 81 -7.56 0.31 6.26
CA ALA A 81 -7.66 -0.65 5.18
C ALA A 81 -8.50 -1.86 5.63
N HIS A 82 -9.28 -2.42 4.71
CA HIS A 82 -10.02 -3.64 4.96
C HIS A 82 -9.05 -4.83 4.97
N ASN A 83 -9.12 -5.66 6.01
CA ASN A 83 -8.35 -6.89 6.14
C ASN A 83 -9.31 -8.07 6.13
N PRO A 84 -9.55 -8.69 4.96
CA PRO A 84 -10.34 -9.91 4.90
C PRO A 84 -9.57 -11.08 5.55
N PRO A 85 -10.27 -12.15 5.98
CA PRO A 85 -9.64 -13.34 6.59
C PRO A 85 -8.89 -14.25 5.59
N CYS A 86 -8.68 -13.79 4.34
CA CYS A 86 -8.03 -14.55 3.23
C CYS A 86 -6.72 -13.94 2.73
#